data_AF-A0A1H5J6W8-F1
#
_entry.id   AF-A0A1H5J6W8-F1
#
_cell.length_a   1.000
_cell.length_b   1.000
_cell.length_c   1.000
_cell.angle_alpha   90.00
_cell.angle_beta   90.00
_cell.angle_gamma   90.00
#
_symmetry.space_group_name_H-M   'P 1'
#
loop_
_entity.id
_entity.type
_entity.pdbx_description
1 polymer ?
#
loop_
_entity_poly.entity_id
_entity_poly.type
_entity_poly.pdbx_seq_one_letter_code
_entity_poly.pdbx_strand_id
1 'polypeptide(L)'
;MPDLYHYLQQLVNGLTVGSTYALIAIGYTMVYGIIGMINFAHGEVYMIGSYVAFIVVAGLAMYGLDSLPIVMIAAFAASIIVASAYGYSIERVAYRPLRGGNRLIPLISAIGMSIFLQNQVLLAQDSKDKSIPNLLPGNFVFGES
;
A
#
# COMPACT_ATOMS: atom_id res chain seq x y z
N MET A 1 -23.77 -3.75 -28.80
CA MET A 1 -23.54 -4.88 -27.89
C MET A 1 -23.09 -4.35 -26.52
N PRO A 2 -23.98 -3.68 -25.77
CA PRO A 2 -23.66 -3.08 -24.46
C PRO A 2 -23.20 -4.13 -23.43
N ASP A 3 -23.69 -5.36 -23.51
CA ASP A 3 -23.33 -6.43 -22.58
C ASP A 3 -21.85 -6.84 -22.71
N LEU A 4 -21.31 -6.91 -23.94
CA LEU A 4 -19.91 -7.27 -24.17
C LEU A 4 -18.97 -6.26 -23.50
N TYR A 5 -19.29 -4.98 -23.60
CA TYR A 5 -18.52 -3.93 -22.96
C TYR A 5 -18.57 -4.02 -21.43
N HIS A 6 -19.74 -4.37 -20.87
CA HIS A 6 -19.87 -4.61 -19.43
C HIS A 6 -18.97 -5.78 -18.98
N TYR A 7 -18.97 -6.90 -19.70
CA TYR A 7 -18.11 -8.04 -19.36
C TYR A 7 -16.62 -7.69 -19.46
N LEU A 8 -16.21 -6.92 -20.47
CA LEU A 8 -14.83 -6.44 -20.59
C LEU A 8 -14.44 -5.51 -19.45
N GLN A 9 -15.32 -4.58 -19.05
CA GLN A 9 -15.09 -3.71 -17.90
C GLN A 9 -14.92 -4.50 -16.61
N GLN A 10 -15.78 -5.50 -16.37
CA GLN A 10 -15.68 -6.35 -15.18
C GLN A 10 -14.40 -7.19 -15.17
N LEU A 11 -13.94 -7.64 -16.34
CA LEU A 11 -12.67 -8.33 -16.48
C LEU A 11 -11.49 -7.41 -16.10
N VAL A 12 -11.49 -6.15 -16.56
CA VAL A 12 -10.46 -5.16 -16.20
C VAL A 12 -10.51 -4.81 -14.72
N ASN A 13 -11.71 -4.61 -14.15
CA ASN A 13 -11.89 -4.36 -12.72
C ASN A 13 -11.36 -5.54 -11.87
N GLY A 14 -11.71 -6.76 -12.27
CA GLY A 14 -11.25 -7.99 -11.63
C GLY A 14 -9.74 -8.18 -11.71
N LEU A 15 -9.14 -7.92 -12.87
CA LEU A 15 -7.68 -7.93 -13.04
C LEU A 15 -7.00 -6.87 -12.16
N THR A 16 -7.58 -5.68 -12.05
CA THR A 16 -7.02 -4.61 -11.22
C THR A 16 -6.99 -5.03 -9.75
N VAL A 17 -8.11 -5.48 -9.19
CA VAL A 17 -8.17 -5.94 -7.79
C VAL A 17 -7.33 -7.20 -7.57
N GLY A 18 -7.39 -8.15 -8.51
CA GLY A 18 -6.62 -9.39 -8.46
C GLY A 18 -5.11 -9.15 -8.50
N SER A 19 -4.65 -8.18 -9.30
CA SER A 19 -3.23 -7.80 -9.37
C SER A 19 -2.73 -7.22 -8.05
N THR A 20 -3.55 -6.41 -7.37
CA THR A 20 -3.22 -5.89 -6.04
C THR A 20 -3.05 -7.02 -5.02
N TYR A 21 -3.98 -7.98 -4.98
CA TYR A 21 -3.85 -9.14 -4.10
C TYR A 21 -2.67 -10.04 -4.46
N ALA A 22 -2.39 -10.23 -5.75
CA ALA A 22 -1.22 -10.98 -6.21
C ALA A 22 0.08 -10.30 -5.77
N LEU A 23 0.19 -8.97 -5.91
CA LEU A 23 1.35 -8.20 -5.46
C LEU A 23 1.55 -8.28 -3.94
N ILE A 24 0.46 -8.21 -3.16
CA ILE A 24 0.51 -8.39 -1.70
C ILE A 24 1.03 -9.80 -1.34
N ALA A 25 0.52 -10.84 -2.01
CA ALA A 25 0.95 -12.21 -1.78
C ALA A 25 2.43 -12.42 -2.14
N ILE A 26 2.87 -11.88 -3.29
CA ILE A 26 4.27 -11.94 -3.73
C ILE A 26 5.17 -11.20 -2.73
N GLY A 27 4.78 -9.99 -2.29
CA GLY A 27 5.50 -9.24 -1.25
C GLY A 27 5.67 -10.05 0.04
N TYR A 28 4.58 -10.63 0.53
CA TYR A 28 4.60 -11.38 1.79
C TYR A 28 5.47 -12.64 1.70
N THR A 29 5.35 -13.39 0.59
CA THR A 29 6.15 -14.60 0.37
C THR A 29 7.64 -14.31 0.20
N MET A 30 8.02 -13.19 -0.44
CA MET A 30 9.42 -12.78 -0.54
C MET A 30 10.01 -12.40 0.82
N VAL A 31 9.29 -11.58 1.61
CA VAL A 31 9.75 -11.17 2.95
C VAL A 31 9.89 -12.38 3.86
N TYR A 32 8.88 -13.24 3.90
CA TYR A 32 8.94 -14.49 4.67
C TYR A 32 10.07 -15.40 4.17
N GLY A 33 10.27 -15.51 2.85
CA GLY A 33 11.32 -16.34 2.26
C GLY A 33 12.74 -15.92 2.63
N ILE A 34 12.98 -14.62 2.84
CA ILE A 34 14.29 -14.09 3.25
C ILE A 34 14.46 -14.15 4.77
N ILE A 35 13.44 -13.74 5.53
CA ILE A 35 13.55 -13.56 6.98
C ILE A 35 13.30 -14.87 7.74
N GLY A 36 12.49 -15.78 7.18
CA GLY A 36 12.11 -17.05 7.83
C GLY A 36 11.21 -16.87 9.06
N MET A 37 10.60 -15.70 9.23
CA MET A 37 9.74 -15.35 10.36
C MET A 37 8.45 -14.71 9.88
N ILE A 38 7.35 -14.97 10.60
CA ILE A 38 6.05 -14.35 10.31
C ILE A 38 6.15 -12.84 10.57
N ASN A 39 5.73 -12.04 9.59
CA ASN A 39 5.76 -10.58 9.65
C ASN A 39 4.34 -10.00 9.55
N PHE A 40 3.72 -9.72 10.70
CA PHE A 40 2.40 -9.07 10.75
C PHE A 40 2.45 -7.59 10.36
N ALA A 41 3.58 -6.92 10.58
CA ALA A 41 3.74 -5.49 10.23
C ALA A 41 3.78 -5.26 8.71
N HIS A 42 3.86 -6.31 7.89
CA HIS A 42 3.89 -6.18 6.43
C HIS A 42 2.65 -5.47 5.88
N GLY A 43 1.45 -5.80 6.38
CA GLY A 43 0.22 -5.14 5.99
C GLY A 43 0.21 -3.64 6.33
N GLU A 44 0.83 -3.27 7.46
CA GLU A 44 0.94 -1.87 7.86
C GLU A 44 1.89 -1.08 6.95
N VAL A 45 2.95 -1.70 6.42
CA VAL A 45 3.82 -1.05 5.43
C VAL A 45 3.06 -0.78 4.12
N TYR A 46 2.18 -1.70 3.70
CA TYR A 46 1.28 -1.46 2.57
C TYR A 46 0.33 -0.28 2.84
N MET A 47 -0.26 -0.23 4.03
CA MET A 47 -1.13 0.89 4.46
C MET A 47 -0.37 2.22 4.47
N ILE A 48 0.85 2.26 5.02
CA ILE A 48 1.66 3.48 5.02
C ILE A 48 1.97 3.91 3.59
N GLY A 49 2.33 2.98 2.70
CA GLY A 49 2.59 3.25 1.29
C GLY A 49 1.39 3.86 0.56
N SER A 50 0.18 3.38 0.83
CA SER A 50 -1.05 3.91 0.22
C SER A 50 -1.40 5.30 0.76
N TYR A 51 -1.24 5.54 2.07
CA TYR A 51 -1.43 6.87 2.64
C TYR A 51 -0.40 7.88 2.14
N VAL A 52 0.86 7.49 1.97
CA VAL A 52 1.88 8.36 1.38
C VAL A 52 1.50 8.75 -0.05
N ALA A 53 1.03 7.80 -0.86
CA ALA A 53 0.55 8.09 -2.21
C ALA A 53 -0.64 9.06 -2.17
N PHE A 54 -1.61 8.84 -1.28
CA PHE A 54 -2.74 9.75 -1.08
C PHE A 54 -2.29 11.17 -0.69
N ILE A 55 -1.39 11.30 0.28
CA ILE A 55 -0.90 12.61 0.76
C ILE A 55 -0.18 13.37 -0.36
N VAL A 56 0.66 12.68 -1.14
CA VAL A 56 1.38 13.30 -2.26
C VAL A 56 0.41 13.73 -3.35
N VAL A 57 -0.53 12.86 -3.73
CA VAL A 57 -1.55 13.18 -4.72
C VAL A 57 -2.40 14.38 -4.29
N ALA A 58 -2.97 14.35 -3.09
CA ALA A 58 -3.80 15.42 -2.56
C ALA A 58 -2.99 16.72 -2.39
N GLY A 59 -1.76 16.62 -1.90
CA GLY A 59 -0.86 17.76 -1.74
C GLY A 59 -0.54 18.44 -3.07
N LEU A 60 -0.16 17.68 -4.10
CA LEU A 60 0.14 18.23 -5.43
C LEU A 60 -1.10 18.85 -6.09
N ALA A 61 -2.27 18.22 -5.94
CA ALA A 61 -3.53 18.79 -6.41
C ALA A 61 -3.85 20.14 -5.74
N MET A 62 -3.57 20.30 -4.44
CA MET A 62 -3.72 21.58 -3.75
C MET A 62 -2.79 22.68 -4.28
N TYR A 63 -1.63 22.31 -4.83
CA TYR A 63 -0.71 23.24 -5.52
C TYR A 63 -1.08 23.49 -6.99
N GLY A 64 -2.17 22.93 -7.49
CA GLY A 64 -2.62 23.07 -8.89
C GLY A 64 -1.80 22.24 -9.88
N LEU A 65 -1.05 21.23 -9.41
CA LEU A 65 -0.37 20.29 -10.29
C LEU A 65 -1.31 19.14 -10.65
N ASP A 66 -1.93 19.26 -11.82
CA ASP A 66 -2.90 18.27 -12.32
C ASP A 66 -2.32 17.34 -13.40
N SER A 67 -1.00 17.41 -13.64
CA SER A 67 -0.33 16.54 -14.62
C SER A 67 -0.28 15.11 -14.10
N LEU A 68 -1.16 14.26 -14.64
CA LEU A 68 -1.30 12.85 -14.25
C LEU A 68 0.05 12.10 -14.20
N PRO A 69 0.94 12.15 -15.23
CA PRO A 69 2.21 11.42 -15.17
C PRO A 69 3.11 11.90 -14.04
N ILE A 70 3.18 13.21 -13.82
CA ILE A 70 4.04 13.81 -12.80
C ILE A 70 3.54 13.42 -11.41
N VAL A 71 2.23 13.54 -11.17
CA VAL A 71 1.61 13.19 -9.89
C VAL A 71 1.79 11.70 -9.58
N MET A 72 1.60 10.82 -10.58
CA MET A 72 1.77 9.37 -10.40
C MET A 72 3.23 8.98 -10.13
N ILE A 73 4.19 9.55 -10.86
CA ILE A 73 5.62 9.29 -10.63
C ILE A 73 6.03 9.80 -9.25
N ALA A 74 5.60 11.00 -8.87
CA ALA A 74 5.92 11.58 -7.56
C ALA A 74 5.34 10.74 -6.41
N ALA A 75 4.06 10.35 -6.51
CA ALA A 75 3.40 9.50 -5.52
C ALA A 75 4.10 8.13 -5.41
N PHE A 76 4.40 7.50 -6.55
CA PHE A 76 5.08 6.21 -6.59
C PHE A 76 6.49 6.27 -5.99
N ALA A 77 7.29 7.27 -6.36
CA ALA A 77 8.64 7.45 -5.84
C ALA A 77 8.63 7.73 -4.33
N ALA A 78 7.73 8.60 -3.86
CA ALA A 78 7.59 8.90 -2.44
C ALA A 78 7.16 7.66 -1.64
N SER A 79 6.18 6.90 -2.14
CA SER A 79 5.74 5.65 -1.50
C SER A 79 6.87 4.62 -1.41
N ILE A 80 7.69 4.47 -2.45
CA ILE A 80 8.86 3.57 -2.41
C ILE A 80 9.84 4.02 -1.32
N ILE A 81 10.19 5.31 -1.28
CA ILE A 81 11.17 5.84 -0.33
C ILE A 81 10.68 5.62 1.11
N VAL A 82 9.43 6.00 1.40
CA VAL A 82 8.87 5.89 2.75
C VAL A 82 8.66 4.43 3.14
N ALA A 83 8.07 3.60 2.29
CA ALA A 83 7.86 2.18 2.59
C ALA A 83 9.19 1.44 2.82
N SER A 84 10.23 1.76 2.04
CA SER A 84 11.57 1.20 2.24
C SER A 84 12.19 1.65 3.56
N ALA A 85 12.01 2.91 3.93
CA ALA A 85 12.49 3.43 5.22
C ALA A 85 11.79 2.75 6.41
N TYR A 86 10.47 2.54 6.33
CA TYR A 86 9.72 1.78 7.33
C TYR A 86 10.14 0.30 7.37
N GLY A 87 10.27 -0.36 6.22
CA GLY A 87 10.74 -1.73 6.15
C GLY A 87 12.11 -1.91 6.80
N TYR A 88 13.05 -1.00 6.51
CA TYR A 88 14.37 -0.99 7.12
C TYR A 88 14.32 -0.73 8.63
N SER A 89 13.53 0.25 9.09
CA SER A 89 13.45 0.59 10.51
C SER A 89 12.83 -0.55 11.33
N ILE A 90 11.75 -1.16 10.83
CA ILE A 90 11.11 -2.33 11.42
C ILE A 90 12.09 -3.50 11.52
N GLU A 91 12.80 -3.82 10.45
CA GLU A 91 13.81 -4.87 10.46
C GLU A 91 14.91 -4.57 11.49
N ARG A 92 15.41 -3.33 11.52
CA ARG A 92 16.51 -2.94 12.40
C ARG A 92 16.14 -2.95 13.89
N VAL A 93 14.92 -2.51 14.22
CA VAL A 93 14.47 -2.29 15.60
C VAL A 93 13.69 -3.48 16.15
N ALA A 94 12.76 -4.05 15.38
CA ALA A 94 11.84 -5.08 15.87
C ALA A 94 12.33 -6.51 15.62
N TYR A 95 12.99 -6.77 14.48
CA TYR A 95 13.32 -8.15 14.07
C TYR A 95 14.78 -8.53 14.29
N ARG A 96 15.73 -7.71 13.83
CA ARG A 96 17.16 -8.00 13.88
C ARG A 96 17.68 -8.32 15.28
N PRO A 97 17.23 -7.65 16.38
CA PRO A 97 17.66 -8.00 17.73
C PRO A 97 17.17 -9.38 18.21
N LEU A 98 16.09 -9.91 17.62
CA LEU A 98 15.38 -11.09 18.10
C LEU A 98 15.69 -12.36 17.28
N ARG A 99 16.50 -12.25 16.22
CA ARG A 99 16.83 -13.36 15.29
C ARG A 99 17.49 -14.58 15.94
N GLY A 100 18.12 -14.43 17.10
CA GLY A 100 18.74 -15.54 17.84
C GLY A 100 17.84 -16.19 18.88
N GLY A 101 16.62 -15.68 19.10
CA GLY A 101 15.72 -16.14 20.14
C GLY A 101 14.73 -17.23 19.71
N ASN A 102 13.87 -17.65 20.63
CA ASN A 102 12.73 -18.53 20.31
C ASN A 102 11.82 -17.87 19.27
N ARG A 103 11.32 -18.65 18.29
CA ARG A 103 10.43 -18.20 17.21
C ARG A 103 9.18 -17.46 17.69
N LEU A 104 8.73 -17.68 18.92
CA LEU A 104 7.61 -16.95 19.53
C LEU A 104 7.95 -15.47 19.82
N ILE A 105 9.21 -15.15 20.11
CA ILE A 105 9.62 -13.79 20.52
C ILE A 105 9.52 -12.81 19.33
N PRO A 106 10.05 -13.10 18.13
CA PRO A 106 9.83 -12.28 16.93
C PRO A 106 8.35 -12.15 16.54
N LEU A 107 7.53 -13.18 16.78
CA LEU A 107 6.09 -13.14 16.49
C LEU A 107 5.37 -12.09 17.36
N ILE A 108 5.65 -12.07 18.67
CA ILE A 108 5.07 -11.09 19.59
C ILE A 108 5.54 -9.67 19.21
N SER A 109 6.82 -9.51 18.88
CA SER A 109 7.39 -8.24 18.39
C SER A 109 6.68 -7.78 17.11
N ALA A 110 6.43 -8.69 16.16
CA ALA A 110 5.71 -8.40 14.92
C ALA A 110 4.29 -7.87 15.17
N ILE A 111 3.55 -8.50 16.10
CA ILE A 111 2.19 -8.06 16.47
C ILE A 111 2.25 -6.68 17.13
N GLY A 112 3.17 -6.48 18.08
CA GLY A 112 3.36 -5.18 18.74
C GLY A 112 3.71 -4.08 17.74
N MET A 113 4.59 -4.37 16.78
CA MET A 113 4.94 -3.45 15.69
C MET A 113 3.73 -3.13 14.80
N SER A 114 2.90 -4.13 14.48
CA SER A 114 1.68 -3.92 13.69
C SER A 114 0.74 -2.93 14.37
N ILE A 115 0.44 -3.17 15.65
CA ILE A 115 -0.43 -2.31 16.47
C ILE A 115 0.16 -0.90 16.59
N PHE A 116 1.48 -0.78 16.77
CA PHE A 116 2.14 0.51 16.85
C PHE A 116 1.99 1.32 15.55
N LEU A 117 2.26 0.71 14.39
CA LEU A 117 2.16 1.39 13.09
C LEU A 117 0.72 1.76 12.76
N GLN A 118 -0.22 0.86 13.03
CA GLN A 118 -1.65 1.12 12.86
C GLN A 118 -2.08 2.34 13.68
N ASN A 119 -1.72 2.39 14.96
CA ASN A 119 -2.07 3.53 15.82
C ASN A 119 -1.34 4.81 15.43
N GLN A 120 -0.09 4.72 14.96
CA GLN A 120 0.65 5.87 14.47
C GLN A 120 -0.07 6.53 13.28
N VAL A 121 -0.51 5.73 12.30
CA VAL A 121 -1.26 6.24 11.15
C VAL A 121 -2.64 6.74 11.57
N LEU A 122 -3.31 6.04 12.48
CA LEU A 122 -4.61 6.47 13.04
C LEU A 122 -4.52 7.88 13.65
N LEU A 123 -3.48 8.14 14.45
CA LEU A 123 -3.25 9.46 15.07
C LEU A 123 -2.89 10.55 14.05
N ALA A 124 -2.17 10.19 12.99
CA ALA A 124 -1.72 11.15 11.98
C ALA A 124 -2.81 11.48 10.93
N GLN A 125 -3.72 10.54 10.62
CA GLN A 125 -4.69 10.69 9.52
C GLN A 125 -6.17 10.71 9.95
N ASP A 126 -6.55 10.13 11.09
CA ASP A 126 -7.92 9.78 11.51
C ASP A 126 -8.40 8.40 11.00
N SER A 127 -9.51 7.90 11.54
CA SER A 127 -10.14 6.60 11.25
C SER A 127 -11.07 6.58 10.03
N LYS A 128 -11.23 7.74 9.37
CA LYS A 128 -12.16 7.90 8.24
C LYS A 128 -11.54 7.43 6.93
N ASP A 129 -12.35 6.78 6.11
CA ASP A 129 -11.97 6.43 4.75
C ASP A 129 -11.62 7.69 3.94
N LYS A 130 -10.44 7.67 3.32
CA LYS A 130 -9.95 8.75 2.46
C LYS A 130 -9.91 8.27 1.02
N SER A 131 -10.71 8.91 0.18
CA SER A 131 -10.69 8.69 -1.27
C SER A 131 -9.60 9.52 -1.92
N ILE A 132 -8.82 8.90 -2.79
CA ILE A 132 -7.89 9.63 -3.66
C ILE A 132 -8.73 10.51 -4.59
N PRO A 133 -8.40 11.81 -4.75
CA PRO A 133 -9.10 12.68 -5.69
C PRO A 133 -9.02 12.12 -7.11
N ASN A 134 -10.07 12.33 -7.91
CA ASN A 134 -10.12 11.81 -9.28
C ASN A 134 -9.01 12.43 -10.13
N LEU A 135 -8.01 11.62 -10.46
CA LEU A 135 -6.88 12.02 -11.30
C LEU A 135 -7.20 11.98 -12.80
N LEU A 136 -8.28 11.29 -13.18
CA LEU A 136 -8.76 11.18 -14.55
C LEU A 136 -10.15 11.83 -14.66
N PRO A 137 -10.35 12.78 -15.59
CA PRO A 137 -11.69 13.25 -15.90
C PRO A 137 -12.47 12.15 -16.65
N GLY A 138 -13.57 11.68 -16.07
CA GLY A 138 -14.47 10.70 -16.66
C GLY A 138 -14.18 9.25 -16.26
N ASN A 139 -15.24 8.44 -16.17
CA ASN A 139 -15.10 6.99 -16.06
C ASN A 139 -14.62 6.45 -17.41
N PHE A 140 -13.55 5.66 -17.41
CA PHE A 140 -13.15 4.90 -18.60
C PHE A 140 -14.20 3.80 -18.80
N VAL A 141 -15.22 4.08 -19.60
CA VAL A 141 -16.26 3.13 -19.97
C VAL A 141 -15.95 2.63 -21.37
N PHE A 142 -15.77 1.32 -21.52
CA PHE A 142 -15.69 0.73 -22.84
C PHE A 142 -17.06 0.85 -23.53
N GLY A 143 -17.12 1.53 -24.68
CA GLY A 143 -18.35 1.72 -25.46
C GLY A 143 -19.28 2.80 -24.89
N GLU A 144 -19.83 3.65 -25.76
CA GLU A 144 -20.90 4.59 -25.38
C GLU A 144 -22.14 3.79 -24.94
N SER A 145 -22.78 4.30 -23.88
CA SER A 145 -23.97 3.77 -23.20
C SER A 145 -25.13 3.46 -24.14
#